data_AF-A0A973BBR0-F1
#
_entry.id   AF-A0A973BBR0-F1
#
_cell.length_a   1.000
_cell.length_b   1.000
_cell.length_c   1.000
_cell.angle_alpha   90.00
_cell.angle_beta   90.00
_cell.angle_gamma   90.00
#
_symmetry.space_group_name_H-M   'P 1'
#
loop_
_entity.id
_entity.type
_entity.pdbx_description
1 polymer ?
#
loop_
_entity_poly.entity_id
_entity_poly.type
_entity_poly.pdbx_seq_one_letter_code
_entity_poly.pdbx_strand_id
1 'polypeptide(L)'
;MAASEVLSDTITISNPDAEYDIIIIEPGFAQWLATQLPKESYTADVLAIRNRTKVAEWNRRVGQPTRFNAQLYEQPINYFSNVDYGLEVNYKLFMYFKFFEKKYSQNLLQ
;
A
#
# COMPACT_ATOMS: atom_id res chain seq x y z
N MET A 1 15.83 25.72 -19.81
CA MET A 1 15.07 24.49 -19.59
C MET A 1 15.75 23.72 -18.48
N ALA A 2 15.17 23.73 -17.27
CA ALA A 2 15.66 22.92 -16.17
C ALA A 2 14.86 21.61 -16.18
N ALA A 3 15.51 20.50 -16.51
CA ALA A 3 15.03 19.18 -16.13
C ALA A 3 15.27 19.06 -14.62
N SER A 4 14.21 19.07 -13.82
CA SER A 4 14.28 18.78 -12.39
C SER A 4 13.75 17.37 -12.17
N GLU A 5 14.70 16.50 -11.88
CA GLU A 5 14.65 15.12 -11.37
C GLU A 5 13.28 14.46 -11.20
N VAL A 6 13.11 13.32 -11.88
CA VAL A 6 12.09 12.30 -11.57
C VAL A 6 12.49 11.65 -10.23
N LEU A 7 12.22 12.33 -9.11
CA LEU A 7 12.45 11.77 -7.78
C LEU A 7 11.33 10.77 -7.49
N SER A 8 11.70 9.50 -7.43
CA SER A 8 10.85 8.38 -7.03
C SER A 8 10.04 8.76 -5.78
N ASP A 9 8.71 8.83 -5.91
CA ASP A 9 7.76 9.06 -4.81
C ASP A 9 7.81 7.88 -3.82
N THR A 10 8.84 7.86 -2.97
CA THR A 10 9.03 6.85 -1.93
C THR A 10 8.41 7.37 -0.64
N ILE A 11 7.33 6.74 -0.20
CA ILE A 11 6.73 7.03 1.09
C ILE A 11 7.19 5.95 2.07
N THR A 12 8.08 6.34 2.99
CA THR A 12 8.46 5.52 4.14
C THR A 12 7.49 5.79 5.28
N ILE A 13 7.02 4.72 5.91
CA ILE A 13 6.11 4.79 7.04
C ILE A 13 6.72 4.01 8.18
N SER A 14 7.29 4.75 9.12
CA SER A 14 7.89 4.21 10.33
C SER A 14 6.94 4.47 11.49
N ASN A 15 6.64 3.42 12.26
CA ASN A 15 5.98 3.55 13.55
C ASN A 15 7.07 3.51 14.63
N PRO A 16 7.25 4.54 15.48
CA PRO A 16 8.34 4.58 16.46
C PRO A 16 8.32 3.40 17.46
N ASP A 17 7.17 2.76 17.65
CA ASP A 17 7.00 1.59 18.54
C ASP A 17 6.95 0.25 17.78
N ALA A 18 7.03 0.24 16.44
CA ALA A 18 7.01 -1.00 15.65
C ALA A 18 8.31 -1.21 14.86
N GLU A 19 8.79 -2.44 14.85
CA GLU A 19 9.97 -2.89 14.10
C GLU A 19 9.75 -2.97 12.58
N TYR A 20 8.66 -2.41 12.05
CA TYR A 20 8.23 -2.63 10.66
C TYR A 20 8.06 -1.31 9.91
N ASP A 21 8.85 -1.16 8.85
CA ASP A 21 8.69 -0.10 7.85
C ASP A 21 7.90 -0.63 6.65
N ILE A 22 6.90 0.15 6.21
CA ILE A 22 6.32 -0.02 4.87
C ILE A 22 6.91 1.06 3.97
N ILE A 23 7.59 0.62 2.90
CA ILE A 23 8.13 1.48 1.87
C ILE A 23 7.25 1.29 0.63
N ILE A 24 6.57 2.36 0.22
CA ILE A 24 5.78 2.39 -1.01
C ILE A 24 6.54 3.22 -2.03
N ILE A 25 6.92 2.59 -3.15
CA ILE A 25 7.60 3.24 -4.27
C ILE A 25 6.63 3.19 -5.46
N GLU A 26 5.87 4.26 -5.65
CA GLU A 26 4.83 4.26 -6.67
C GLU A 26 4.59 5.67 -7.23
N PRO A 27 4.99 5.94 -8.49
CA PRO A 27 4.83 7.25 -9.09
C PRO A 27 3.39 7.76 -9.08
N GLY A 28 3.20 8.96 -8.52
CA GLY A 28 1.90 9.62 -8.42
C GLY A 28 1.07 9.21 -7.21
N PHE A 29 1.53 8.26 -6.38
CA PHE A 29 0.81 7.85 -5.18
C PHE A 29 0.74 9.00 -4.17
N ALA A 30 1.85 9.70 -3.89
CA ALA A 30 1.89 10.83 -2.95
C ALA A 30 0.91 11.95 -3.34
N GLN A 31 0.91 12.35 -4.62
CA GLN A 31 0.01 13.38 -5.13
C GLN A 31 -1.45 12.93 -5.06
N TRP A 32 -1.74 11.68 -5.42
CA TRP A 32 -3.09 11.15 -5.33
C TRP A 32 -3.57 11.06 -3.87
N LEU A 33 -2.72 10.62 -2.95
CA LEU A 33 -3.01 10.48 -1.52
C LEU A 33 -3.41 11.82 -0.90
N ALA A 34 -2.75 12.92 -1.28
CA ALA A 34 -3.08 14.27 -0.83
C ALA A 34 -4.51 14.72 -1.19
N THR A 35 -5.16 14.06 -2.15
CA THR A 35 -6.55 14.34 -2.55
C THR A 35 -7.58 13.44 -1.87
N GLN A 36 -7.13 12.45 -1.08
CA GLN A 36 -8.02 11.49 -0.42
C GLN A 36 -8.54 12.03 0.92
N LEU A 37 -9.58 11.37 1.45
CA LEU A 37 -10.07 11.67 2.79
C LEU A 37 -8.94 11.47 3.82
N PRO A 38 -8.85 12.38 4.81
CA PRO A 38 -7.78 12.33 5.81
C PRO A 38 -7.93 11.08 6.69
N LYS A 39 -6.82 10.61 7.26
CA LYS A 39 -6.76 9.35 8.03
C LYS A 39 -7.72 9.33 9.22
N GLU A 40 -8.04 10.49 9.79
CA GLU A 40 -8.98 10.69 10.89
C GLU A 40 -10.42 10.29 10.54
N SER A 41 -10.73 10.14 9.25
CA SER A 41 -12.03 9.62 8.78
C SER A 41 -12.15 8.09 8.89
N TYR A 42 -11.09 7.41 9.34
CA TYR A 42 -11.00 5.97 9.42
C TYR A 42 -10.59 5.51 10.82
N THR A 43 -10.89 4.25 11.14
CA THR A 43 -10.40 3.60 12.37
C THR A 43 -9.34 2.54 12.02
N ALA A 44 -8.36 2.38 12.90
CA ALA A 44 -7.26 1.44 12.69
C ALA A 44 -7.78 0.00 12.51
N ASP A 45 -8.73 -0.45 13.33
CA ASP A 45 -9.31 -1.80 13.27
C ASP A 45 -9.97 -2.10 11.93
N VAL A 46 -10.77 -1.16 11.40
CA VAL A 46 -11.47 -1.33 10.12
C VAL A 46 -10.47 -1.43 8.98
N LEU A 47 -9.43 -0.59 9.00
CA LEU A 47 -8.38 -0.61 8.00
C LEU A 47 -7.54 -1.89 8.10
N ALA A 48 -7.22 -2.34 9.32
CA ALA A 48 -6.46 -3.57 9.54
C ALA A 48 -7.19 -4.80 8.97
N ILE A 49 -8.49 -4.91 9.21
CA ILE A 49 -9.32 -5.99 8.64
C ILE A 49 -9.27 -5.96 7.11
N ARG A 50 -9.42 -4.79 6.49
CA ARG A 50 -9.39 -4.64 5.02
C ARG A 50 -8.01 -4.94 4.44
N ASN A 51 -6.96 -4.49 5.12
CA ASN A 51 -5.59 -4.71 4.69
C ASN A 51 -5.22 -6.19 4.72
N ARG A 52 -5.65 -6.95 5.73
CA ARG A 52 -5.41 -8.42 5.78
C ARG A 52 -5.90 -9.11 4.51
N THR A 53 -7.13 -8.83 4.08
CA THR A 53 -7.69 -9.42 2.86
C THR A 53 -6.91 -9.00 1.62
N LYS A 54 -6.58 -7.70 1.49
CA LYS A 54 -5.85 -7.18 0.32
C LYS A 54 -4.41 -7.67 0.25
N VAL A 55 -3.72 -7.77 1.39
CA VAL A 55 -2.37 -8.33 1.49
C VAL A 55 -2.36 -9.81 1.13
N ALA A 56 -3.33 -10.59 1.61
CA ALA A 56 -3.44 -12.00 1.25
C ALA A 56 -3.57 -12.20 -0.26
N GLU A 57 -4.44 -11.44 -0.92
CA GLU A 57 -4.61 -11.50 -2.38
C GLU A 57 -3.37 -10.99 -3.12
N TRP A 58 -2.75 -9.89 -2.65
CA TRP A 58 -1.49 -9.38 -3.21
C TRP A 58 -0.39 -10.44 -3.18
N ASN A 59 -0.13 -11.03 -2.00
CA ASN A 59 0.91 -12.06 -1.82
C ASN A 59 0.62 -13.31 -2.67
N ARG A 60 -0.67 -13.68 -2.81
CA ARG A 60 -1.08 -14.77 -3.70
C ARG A 60 -0.73 -14.48 -5.17
N ARG A 61 -0.86 -13.23 -5.62
CA ARG A 61 -0.53 -12.81 -7.00
C ARG A 61 0.96 -12.71 -7.25
N VAL A 62 1.72 -12.19 -6.28
CA VAL A 62 3.19 -12.19 -6.30
C VAL A 62 3.73 -13.61 -6.53
N GLY A 63 3.16 -14.62 -5.85
CA GLY A 63 3.54 -16.02 -6.02
C GLY A 63 3.08 -16.69 -7.33
N GLN A 64 2.38 -15.98 -8.22
CA GLN A 64 1.83 -16.52 -9.47
C GLN A 64 2.23 -15.68 -10.71
N PRO A 65 3.53 -15.50 -10.99
CA PRO A 65 4.02 -14.63 -12.08
C PRO A 65 3.64 -15.12 -13.49
N THR A 66 3.24 -16.39 -13.63
CA THR A 66 2.71 -16.93 -14.89
C THR A 66 1.26 -16.50 -15.17
N ARG A 67 0.54 -16.06 -14.14
CA ARG A 67 -0.88 -15.66 -14.21
C ARG A 67 -1.07 -14.15 -14.05
N PHE A 68 -0.21 -13.49 -13.28
CA PHE A 68 -0.26 -12.06 -12.99
C PHE A 68 1.02 -11.39 -13.45
N ASN A 69 0.91 -10.15 -13.94
CA ASN A 69 2.06 -9.40 -14.41
C ASN A 69 3.01 -9.10 -13.23
N ALA A 70 4.20 -9.71 -13.23
CA ALA A 70 5.20 -9.53 -12.19
C ALA A 70 5.71 -8.08 -12.06
N GLN A 71 5.54 -7.25 -13.10
CA GLN A 71 5.85 -5.82 -13.03
C GLN A 71 4.82 -5.02 -12.21
N LEU A 72 3.66 -5.60 -11.91
CA LEU A 72 2.63 -4.99 -11.05
C LEU A 72 2.69 -5.52 -9.62
N TYR A 73 3.20 -6.73 -9.43
CA TYR A 73 3.23 -7.44 -8.14
C TYR A 73 4.67 -7.80 -7.80
N GLU A 74 5.40 -6.85 -7.24
CA GLU A 74 6.85 -6.96 -7.07
C GLU A 74 7.26 -7.88 -5.91
N GLN A 75 6.88 -7.54 -4.68
CA GLN A 75 7.33 -8.21 -3.46
C GLN A 75 6.16 -8.53 -2.52
N PRO A 76 6.25 -9.64 -1.76
CA PRO A 76 5.25 -9.96 -0.76
C PRO A 76 5.31 -8.94 0.40
N ILE A 77 4.15 -8.67 0.98
CA ILE A 77 3.99 -7.78 2.12
C ILE A 77 3.84 -8.63 3.38
N ASN A 78 4.76 -8.44 4.34
CA ASN A 78 4.70 -9.08 5.65
C ASN A 78 3.76 -8.29 6.57
N TYR A 79 2.49 -8.70 6.59
CA TYR A 79 1.45 -8.08 7.42
C TYR A 79 0.82 -9.13 8.35
N PHE A 80 1.16 -9.07 9.63
CA PHE A 80 0.77 -10.07 10.63
C PHE A 80 -0.47 -9.63 11.42
N SER A 81 -1.40 -10.56 11.68
CA SER A 81 -2.67 -10.23 12.35
C SER A 81 -2.53 -9.91 13.85
N ASN A 82 -1.44 -10.33 14.48
CA ASN A 82 -1.14 -10.11 15.90
C ASN A 82 -0.27 -8.87 16.14
N VAL A 83 0.03 -8.07 15.11
CA VAL A 83 0.81 -6.84 15.22
C VAL A 83 -0.12 -5.64 15.07
N ASP A 84 -0.01 -4.68 15.98
CA ASP A 84 -0.68 -3.39 15.85
C ASP A 84 0.22 -2.42 15.10
N TYR A 85 -0.14 -2.18 13.83
CA TYR A 85 0.57 -1.25 12.96
C TYR A 85 0.14 0.22 13.17
N GLY A 86 -0.91 0.47 13.96
CA GLY A 86 -1.46 1.81 14.18
C GLY A 86 -2.21 2.38 12.96
N LEU A 87 -2.82 3.54 13.16
CA LEU A 87 -3.68 4.17 12.14
C LEU A 87 -2.91 4.61 10.89
N GLU A 88 -1.72 5.20 11.06
CA GLU A 88 -0.92 5.76 9.96
C GLU A 88 -0.53 4.70 8.93
N VAL A 89 0.07 3.59 9.39
CA VAL A 89 0.51 2.48 8.54
C VAL A 89 -0.68 1.84 7.86
N ASN A 90 -1.74 1.54 8.65
CA ASN A 90 -2.94 0.92 8.11
C ASN A 90 -3.62 1.79 7.06
N TYR A 91 -3.68 3.11 7.28
CA TYR A 91 -4.28 4.05 6.34
C TYR A 91 -3.50 4.11 5.02
N LYS A 92 -2.19 4.31 5.08
CA LYS A 92 -1.38 4.43 3.86
C LYS A 92 -1.32 3.13 3.06
N LEU A 93 -1.23 1.97 3.72
CA LEU A 93 -1.30 0.67 3.03
C LEU A 93 -2.66 0.47 2.35
N PHE A 94 -3.76 0.83 3.03
CA PHE A 94 -5.09 0.75 2.45
C PHE A 94 -5.24 1.69 1.24
N MET A 95 -4.75 2.93 1.37
CA MET A 95 -4.75 3.91 0.29
C MET A 95 -3.90 3.47 -0.89
N TYR A 96 -2.75 2.84 -0.65
CA TYR A 96 -1.92 2.27 -1.72
C TYR A 96 -2.69 1.23 -2.52
N PHE A 97 -3.36 0.28 -1.87
CA PHE A 97 -4.17 -0.69 -2.62
C PHE A 97 -5.29 -0.04 -3.42
N LYS A 98 -5.96 0.99 -2.88
CA LYS A 98 -7.00 1.75 -3.60
C LYS A 98 -6.42 2.46 -4.84
N PHE A 99 -5.24 3.05 -4.70
CA PHE A 99 -4.52 3.67 -5.81
C PHE A 99 -4.14 2.63 -6.86
N PHE A 100 -3.53 1.52 -6.45
CA PHE A 100 -3.11 0.42 -7.31
C PHE A 100 -4.29 -0.15 -8.13
N GLU A 101 -5.40 -0.46 -7.45
CA GLU A 101 -6.63 -0.94 -8.10
C GLU A 101 -7.13 0.04 -9.16
N LYS A 102 -7.11 1.35 -8.86
CA LYS A 102 -7.53 2.39 -9.80
C LYS A 102 -6.55 2.57 -10.96
N LYS A 103 -5.24 2.61 -10.70
CA LYS A 103 -4.19 2.88 -11.69
C LYS A 103 -4.06 1.73 -12.69
N TYR A 104 -4.17 0.49 -12.22
CA TYR A 104 -3.92 -0.71 -13.02
C TYR A 104 -5.20 -1.50 -13.34
N SER A 105 -6.37 -0.94 -13.04
CA SER A 105 -7.68 -1.59 -13.23
C SER A 105 -7.73 -3.00 -12.65
N GLN A 106 -7.15 -3.17 -11.46
CA GLN A 106 -7.11 -4.44 -10.73
C GLN A 106 -8.20 -4.45 -9.65
N ASN A 107 -8.60 -5.64 -9.24
CA ASN A 107 -9.45 -5.83 -8.06
C ASN A 107 -8.80 -6.83 -7.11
N LEU A 108 -8.45 -6.40 -5.89
CA LEU A 108 -7.87 -7.25 -4.85
C LEU A 108 -8.93 -7.77 -3.86
N LEU A 109 -10.19 -7.41 -4.05
CA LEU A 109 -11.34 -8.00 -3.38
C LEU A 109 -11.93 -9.05 -4.32
N GLN A 110 -11.79 -10.33 -3.98
CA GLN A 110 -12.47 -11.41 -4.70
C GLN A 110 -13.97 -11.37 -4.43
#